data_AF-A0AAD5LF50-F1
#
_entry.id   AF-A0AAD5LF50-F1
#
_cell.length_a   1.000
_cell.length_b   1.000
_cell.length_c   1.000
_cell.angle_alpha   90.00
_cell.angle_beta   90.00
_cell.angle_gamma   90.00
#
_symmetry.space_group_name_H-M   'P 1'
#
loop_
_entity.id
_entity.type
_entity.pdbx_description
1 polymer ?
#
loop_
_entity_poly.entity_id
_entity_poly.type
_entity_poly.pdbx_seq_one_letter_code
_entity_poly.pdbx_strand_id
1 'polypeptide(L)'
;MDARAPAAAAATNAPSQEDAAYGVDEDVLKEVRNNKVWMQDPKYFKKVIVSPSAAMKMMNHAHSGVEKGIKAGGKPVEIMGLILGHVSTQLQWQRSEDSNGNPWLAIVLDPLRSLAKKRPEMGAFRVYPPEYTAPVNETPDGTIVTDDAARIERYYTLEVDYFMSSVGSDIVNILSEEFLWMRTLSSNSMQERENRDRFSERIQLLASKLDGCESLLAPRTRNTRIGDYYVPEKQTKDSEDSMLDKITQAANELSIEHSHGQELQLAKKALFNDKF
;
A
#
# COMPACT_ATOMS: atom_id res chain seq x y z
N MET A 1 -2.41 -61.85 -23.16
CA MET A 1 -2.11 -61.22 -21.86
C MET A 1 -1.52 -59.86 -22.17
N ASP A 2 -2.34 -58.83 -22.32
CA ASP A 2 -1.92 -57.62 -23.05
C ASP A 2 -2.31 -56.36 -22.28
N ALA A 3 -1.55 -56.08 -21.23
CA ALA A 3 -1.68 -54.87 -20.43
C ALA A 3 -1.11 -53.67 -21.20
N ARG A 4 -1.94 -53.00 -21.99
CA ARG A 4 -1.59 -51.75 -22.68
C ARG A 4 -1.39 -50.64 -21.65
N ALA A 5 -0.14 -50.43 -21.22
CA ALA A 5 0.23 -49.35 -20.32
C ALA A 5 -0.17 -47.98 -20.92
N PRO A 6 -0.67 -47.03 -20.10
CA PRO A 6 -0.85 -45.66 -20.55
C PRO A 6 0.51 -45.02 -20.81
N ALA A 7 0.70 -44.42 -21.98
CA ALA A 7 1.90 -43.66 -22.28
C ALA A 7 1.90 -42.40 -21.40
N ALA A 8 2.86 -42.30 -20.48
CA ALA A 8 3.09 -41.08 -19.74
C ALA A 8 3.55 -40.00 -20.74
N ALA A 9 2.67 -39.04 -21.02
CA ALA A 9 3.03 -37.88 -21.83
C ALA A 9 4.10 -37.09 -21.07
N ALA A 10 5.34 -37.09 -21.59
CA ALA A 10 6.42 -36.30 -21.03
C ALA A 10 6.06 -34.82 -21.24
N ALA A 11 5.57 -34.17 -20.17
CA ALA A 11 5.32 -32.74 -20.18
C ALA A 11 6.64 -32.03 -20.53
N THR A 12 6.65 -31.34 -21.67
CA THR A 12 7.80 -30.55 -22.09
C THR A 12 7.84 -29.31 -21.21
N ASN A 13 8.66 -29.35 -20.16
CA ASN A 13 8.84 -28.24 -19.21
C ASN A 13 9.59 -27.06 -19.86
N ALA A 14 8.98 -26.44 -20.88
CA ALA A 14 9.25 -25.06 -21.20
C ALA A 14 8.74 -24.20 -20.02
N PRO A 15 9.53 -23.25 -19.49
CA PRO A 15 9.06 -22.36 -18.44
C PRO A 15 7.86 -21.56 -18.95
N SER A 16 6.80 -21.47 -18.16
CA SER A 16 5.67 -20.59 -18.47
C SER A 16 6.13 -19.12 -18.43
N GLN A 17 5.38 -18.21 -19.05
CA GLN A 17 5.67 -16.78 -18.93
C GLN A 17 5.54 -16.27 -17.48
N GLU A 18 4.78 -16.98 -16.64
CA GLU A 18 4.59 -16.69 -15.21
C GLU A 18 5.83 -17.12 -14.41
N ASP A 19 6.36 -18.32 -14.69
CA ASP A 19 7.56 -18.86 -14.07
C ASP A 19 8.84 -18.19 -14.55
N ALA A 20 8.84 -17.55 -15.73
CA ALA A 20 9.98 -16.82 -16.29
C ALA A 20 10.48 -15.69 -15.35
N ALA A 21 9.61 -15.11 -14.52
CA ALA A 21 9.99 -14.10 -13.52
C ALA A 21 10.81 -14.67 -12.34
N TYR A 22 10.89 -16.00 -12.20
CA TYR A 22 11.83 -16.70 -11.31
C TYR A 22 13.10 -17.18 -12.04
N GLY A 23 13.18 -16.98 -13.37
CA GLY A 23 14.34 -17.27 -14.19
C GLY A 23 15.49 -16.30 -13.93
N VAL A 24 16.69 -16.85 -13.71
CA VAL A 24 17.88 -16.10 -13.28
C VAL A 24 18.99 -16.30 -14.33
N ASP A 25 19.09 -15.37 -15.28
CA ASP A 25 20.21 -15.28 -16.22
C ASP A 25 21.33 -14.43 -15.60
N GLU A 26 22.44 -15.08 -15.20
CA GLU A 26 23.53 -14.38 -14.53
C GLU A 26 24.34 -13.44 -15.44
N ASP A 27 24.31 -13.60 -16.76
CA ASP A 27 25.21 -12.87 -17.65
C ASP A 27 24.59 -11.56 -18.13
N VAL A 28 23.28 -11.57 -18.45
CA VAL A 28 22.46 -10.35 -18.60
C VAL A 28 22.56 -9.48 -17.33
N LEU A 29 22.60 -10.10 -16.15
CA LEU A 29 22.75 -9.42 -14.87
C LEU A 29 24.09 -8.67 -14.75
N LYS A 30 25.20 -9.34 -15.11
CA LYS A 30 26.57 -8.78 -15.03
C LYS A 30 26.67 -7.56 -15.96
N GLU A 31 26.11 -7.65 -17.16
CA GLU A 31 26.01 -6.52 -18.09
C GLU A 31 25.19 -5.35 -17.51
N VAL A 32 23.96 -5.60 -17.04
CA VAL A 32 23.08 -4.57 -16.44
C VAL A 32 23.74 -3.88 -15.24
N ARG A 33 24.45 -4.62 -14.38
CA ARG A 33 25.18 -4.07 -13.22
C ARG A 33 26.42 -3.27 -13.62
N ASN A 34 27.11 -3.65 -14.69
CA ASN A 34 28.29 -2.91 -15.18
C ASN A 34 27.87 -1.63 -15.89
N ASN A 35 26.80 -1.68 -16.70
CA ASN A 35 26.32 -0.55 -17.51
C ASN A 35 25.59 0.53 -16.67
N LYS A 36 25.03 0.16 -15.50
CA LYS A 36 24.36 1.06 -14.53
C LYS A 36 23.43 2.11 -15.17
N VAL A 37 22.60 1.68 -16.12
CA VAL A 37 21.76 2.57 -16.96
C VAL A 37 20.88 3.55 -16.15
N TRP A 38 20.49 3.20 -14.93
CA TRP A 38 19.75 4.07 -13.99
C TRP A 38 20.56 5.23 -13.39
N MET A 39 21.86 5.35 -13.69
CA MET A 39 22.64 6.57 -13.44
C MET A 39 22.37 7.65 -14.50
N GLN A 40 21.85 7.28 -15.68
CA GLN A 40 21.59 8.21 -16.79
C GLN A 40 20.17 8.78 -16.75
N ASP A 41 19.19 7.98 -16.30
CA ASP A 41 17.80 8.40 -16.09
C ASP A 41 17.37 8.17 -14.62
N PRO A 42 17.18 9.25 -13.83
CA PRO A 42 16.65 9.17 -12.47
C PRO A 42 15.27 8.50 -12.34
N LYS A 43 14.44 8.50 -13.40
CA LYS A 43 13.14 7.83 -13.49
C LYS A 43 13.19 6.50 -14.29
N TYR A 44 14.38 5.90 -14.43
CA TYR A 44 14.57 4.61 -15.11
C TYR A 44 13.66 3.51 -14.54
N PHE A 45 13.58 3.43 -13.22
CA PHE A 45 12.69 2.50 -12.53
C PHE A 45 11.27 3.09 -12.45
N LYS A 46 10.27 2.37 -12.97
CA LYS A 46 8.86 2.79 -12.96
C LYS A 46 7.92 1.80 -12.27
N LYS A 47 8.35 0.54 -12.18
CA LYS A 47 7.59 -0.59 -11.64
C LYS A 47 8.48 -1.44 -10.74
N VAL A 48 7.92 -1.95 -9.66
CA VAL A 48 8.49 -3.01 -8.82
C VAL A 48 7.56 -4.21 -8.88
N ILE A 49 8.13 -5.42 -8.91
CA ILE A 49 7.34 -6.66 -8.94
C ILE A 49 7.63 -7.43 -7.66
N VAL A 50 6.60 -7.68 -6.86
CA VAL A 50 6.69 -8.26 -5.51
C VAL A 50 6.14 -9.69 -5.54
N SER A 51 6.90 -10.66 -5.01
CA SER A 51 6.41 -12.04 -4.92
C SER A 51 5.39 -12.19 -3.76
N PRO A 52 4.45 -13.16 -3.83
CA PRO A 52 3.37 -13.24 -2.85
C PRO A 52 3.92 -13.64 -1.47
N SER A 53 4.98 -14.47 -1.46
CA SER A 53 5.69 -14.84 -0.24
C SER A 53 6.48 -13.69 0.38
N ALA A 54 6.95 -12.70 -0.40
CA ALA A 54 7.52 -11.47 0.13
C ALA A 54 6.42 -10.55 0.70
N ALA A 55 5.30 -10.38 -0.01
CA ALA A 55 4.15 -9.62 0.47
C ALA A 55 3.59 -10.16 1.79
N MET A 56 3.37 -11.48 1.90
CA MET A 56 2.94 -12.14 3.14
C MET A 56 3.95 -11.98 4.27
N LYS A 57 5.26 -12.09 4.01
CA LYS A 57 6.30 -11.88 5.03
C LYS A 57 6.32 -10.42 5.52
N MET A 58 6.21 -9.44 4.63
CA MET A 58 6.12 -8.02 5.00
C MET A 58 4.87 -7.75 5.84
N MET A 59 3.69 -8.23 5.42
CA MET A 59 2.44 -8.06 6.15
C MET A 59 2.49 -8.69 7.55
N ASN A 60 2.94 -9.95 7.66
CA ASN A 60 3.06 -10.65 8.94
C ASN A 60 4.11 -9.99 9.87
N HIS A 61 5.19 -9.44 9.31
CA HIS A 61 6.17 -8.68 10.07
C HIS A 61 5.52 -7.40 10.63
N ALA A 62 4.88 -6.60 9.77
CA ALA A 62 4.23 -5.34 10.13
C ALA A 62 3.13 -5.54 11.21
N HIS A 63 2.30 -6.58 11.06
CA HIS A 63 1.32 -6.99 12.07
C HIS A 63 1.97 -7.29 13.44
N SER A 64 3.14 -7.93 13.44
CA SER A 64 3.92 -8.19 14.66
C SER A 64 4.41 -6.89 15.33
N GLY A 65 4.74 -5.85 14.56
CA GLY A 65 5.08 -4.52 15.07
C GLY A 65 3.89 -3.81 15.72
N VAL A 66 2.73 -3.85 15.05
CA VAL A 66 1.44 -3.36 15.58
C VAL A 66 1.11 -4.06 16.91
N GLU A 67 1.08 -5.40 16.93
CA GLU A 67 0.76 -6.18 18.12
C GLU A 67 1.70 -5.91 19.30
N LYS A 68 3.02 -5.87 19.05
CA LYS A 68 4.02 -5.62 20.09
C LYS A 68 3.88 -4.22 20.67
N GLY A 69 3.69 -3.22 19.82
CA GLY A 69 3.45 -1.84 20.24
C GLY A 69 2.19 -1.70 21.10
N ILE A 70 1.06 -2.24 20.64
CA ILE A 70 -0.21 -2.21 21.40
C ILE A 70 -0.05 -2.91 22.76
N LYS A 71 0.61 -4.08 22.80
CA LYS A 71 0.85 -4.84 24.05
C LYS A 71 1.82 -4.14 25.02
N ALA A 72 2.77 -3.35 24.52
CA ALA A 72 3.80 -2.70 25.34
C ALA A 72 3.44 -1.27 25.78
N GLY A 73 2.66 -0.53 24.98
CA GLY A 73 2.37 0.89 25.22
C GLY A 73 1.13 1.44 24.50
N GLY A 74 0.20 0.59 24.08
CA GLY A 74 -1.09 0.98 23.47
C GLY A 74 -1.01 1.52 22.03
N LYS A 75 0.17 1.90 21.54
CA LYS A 75 0.39 2.46 20.19
C LYS A 75 1.15 1.47 19.30
N PRO A 76 0.82 1.34 18.00
CA PRO A 76 1.65 0.58 17.05
C PRO A 76 3.11 1.03 17.09
N VAL A 77 4.03 0.08 16.88
CA VAL A 77 5.46 0.37 16.70
C VAL A 77 5.82 0.16 15.23
N GLU A 78 6.38 1.21 14.63
CA GLU A 78 7.00 1.14 13.30
C GLU A 78 8.20 0.19 13.33
N ILE A 79 8.37 -0.58 12.26
CA ILE A 79 9.44 -1.54 12.11
C ILE A 79 10.00 -1.48 10.68
N MET A 80 11.26 -1.90 10.52
CA MET A 80 11.94 -1.90 9.23
C MET A 80 12.60 -3.26 9.02
N GLY A 81 12.60 -3.72 7.76
CA GLY A 81 13.24 -4.98 7.35
C GLY A 81 13.91 -4.83 6.00
N LEU A 82 14.98 -5.59 5.77
CA LEU A 82 15.66 -5.64 4.49
C LEU A 82 14.96 -6.64 3.56
N ILE A 83 14.53 -6.17 2.38
CA ILE A 83 14.05 -7.02 1.31
C ILE A 83 15.25 -7.38 0.42
N LEU A 84 15.48 -8.68 0.23
CA LEU A 84 16.39 -9.16 -0.81
C LEU A 84 15.56 -9.50 -2.06
N GLY A 85 15.92 -8.87 -3.17
CA GLY A 85 15.30 -9.05 -4.48
C GLY A 85 16.24 -8.56 -5.57
N HIS A 86 15.76 -8.48 -6.80
CA HIS A 86 16.64 -8.23 -7.94
C HIS A 86 16.09 -7.23 -8.97
N VAL A 87 16.95 -6.31 -9.41
CA VAL A 87 16.77 -5.53 -10.64
C VAL A 87 17.12 -6.45 -11.81
N SER A 88 16.18 -7.33 -12.17
CA SER A 88 16.41 -8.50 -13.04
C SER A 88 17.72 -9.25 -12.70
N THR A 89 17.62 -10.20 -11.78
CA THR A 89 18.66 -11.18 -11.40
C THR A 89 19.74 -10.74 -10.35
N GLN A 90 20.44 -11.69 -9.70
CA GLN A 90 21.15 -11.57 -8.40
C GLN A 90 22.46 -12.41 -8.37
N LEU A 91 23.48 -12.31 -7.47
CA LEU A 91 23.74 -11.59 -6.20
C LEU A 91 25.27 -11.60 -5.86
N GLN A 92 25.92 -10.51 -5.41
CA GLN A 92 27.11 -10.60 -4.51
C GLN A 92 27.32 -9.33 -3.65
N TRP A 93 28.08 -9.40 -2.55
CA TRP A 93 28.24 -8.34 -1.52
C TRP A 93 29.69 -7.82 -1.38
N GLN A 94 29.87 -6.49 -1.27
CA GLN A 94 30.40 -5.84 -0.04
C GLN A 94 30.48 -4.30 -0.12
N ARG A 95 29.86 -3.65 0.88
CA ARG A 95 30.20 -2.32 1.48
C ARG A 95 30.18 -1.07 0.58
N SER A 96 30.19 0.08 1.29
CA SER A 96 30.23 1.48 0.82
C SER A 96 29.12 1.96 -0.12
N GLU A 97 28.26 2.82 0.45
CA GLU A 97 27.79 4.10 -0.14
C GLU A 97 26.86 4.09 -1.36
N ASP A 98 25.84 4.95 -1.30
CA ASP A 98 25.02 5.34 -2.45
C ASP A 98 25.83 6.06 -3.54
N SER A 99 27.02 6.57 -3.20
CA SER A 99 28.03 7.12 -4.13
C SER A 99 28.37 6.17 -5.29
N ASN A 100 28.27 4.84 -5.08
CA ASN A 100 28.47 3.84 -6.13
C ASN A 100 27.21 3.58 -7.00
N GLY A 101 26.09 4.26 -6.73
CA GLY A 101 24.82 4.19 -7.46
C GLY A 101 24.13 2.82 -7.38
N ASN A 102 24.05 2.25 -6.18
CA ASN A 102 23.30 1.03 -5.93
C ASN A 102 21.78 1.29 -6.06
N PRO A 103 21.01 0.47 -6.81
CA PRO A 103 19.60 0.76 -7.09
C PRO A 103 18.68 0.37 -5.92
N TRP A 104 18.68 1.18 -4.86
CA TRP A 104 17.73 1.06 -3.75
C TRP A 104 16.33 1.57 -4.13
N LEU A 105 15.33 1.10 -3.38
CA LEU A 105 13.96 1.62 -3.30
C LEU A 105 13.41 1.35 -1.90
N ALA A 106 12.41 2.10 -1.47
CA ALA A 106 11.67 1.87 -0.23
C ALA A 106 10.30 1.26 -0.55
N ILE A 107 9.85 0.30 0.26
CA ILE A 107 8.46 -0.17 0.26
C ILE A 107 7.86 0.19 1.61
N VAL A 108 6.72 0.87 1.58
CA VAL A 108 5.92 1.24 2.76
C VAL A 108 4.61 0.46 2.71
N LEU A 109 4.21 -0.10 3.84
CA LEU A 109 3.00 -0.90 3.98
C LEU A 109 2.30 -0.54 5.30
N ASP A 110 1.01 -0.25 5.23
CA ASP A 110 0.17 0.00 6.40
C ASP A 110 -0.68 -1.26 6.68
N PRO A 111 -0.36 -2.07 7.70
CA PRO A 111 -1.10 -3.30 7.99
C PRO A 111 -2.50 -3.03 8.52
N LEU A 112 -2.74 -1.90 9.21
CA LEU A 112 -4.03 -1.57 9.80
C LEU A 112 -5.00 -1.05 8.73
N ARG A 113 -4.54 -0.17 7.85
CA ARG A 113 -5.30 0.26 6.65
C ARG A 113 -5.54 -0.92 5.70
N SER A 114 -4.57 -1.82 5.56
CA SER A 114 -4.75 -3.05 4.77
C SER A 114 -5.84 -3.96 5.31
N LEU A 115 -5.89 -4.16 6.63
CA LEU A 115 -6.93 -4.95 7.29
C LEU A 115 -8.31 -4.28 7.14
N ALA A 116 -8.40 -2.99 7.44
CA ALA A 116 -9.63 -2.20 7.33
C ALA A 116 -10.22 -2.22 5.91
N LYS A 117 -9.39 -2.01 4.89
CA LYS A 117 -9.81 -2.01 3.48
C LYS A 117 -9.85 -3.40 2.82
N LYS A 118 -9.46 -4.46 3.56
CA LYS A 118 -9.39 -5.85 3.09
C LYS A 118 -8.56 -6.06 1.80
N ARG A 119 -7.60 -5.16 1.55
CA ARG A 119 -6.67 -5.19 0.39
C ARG A 119 -5.27 -4.78 0.86
N PRO A 120 -4.18 -5.30 0.28
CA PRO A 120 -2.84 -4.85 0.66
C PRO A 120 -2.63 -3.38 0.25
N GLU A 121 -2.43 -2.51 1.24
CA GLU A 121 -2.07 -1.10 1.04
C GLU A 121 -0.56 -0.99 1.15
N MET A 122 0.09 -1.08 -0.01
CA MET A 122 1.55 -1.06 -0.19
C MET A 122 1.90 -0.03 -1.26
N GLY A 123 2.85 0.86 -0.96
CA GLY A 123 3.44 1.78 -1.92
C GLY A 123 4.93 1.55 -2.03
N ALA A 124 5.48 1.68 -3.24
CA ALA A 124 6.91 1.67 -3.49
C ALA A 124 7.38 3.05 -3.92
N PHE A 125 8.53 3.48 -3.41
CA PHE A 125 9.03 4.84 -3.54
C PHE A 125 10.54 4.85 -3.81
N ARG A 126 11.01 5.82 -4.59
CA ARG A 126 12.44 6.05 -4.81
C ARG A 126 12.78 7.53 -4.75
N VAL A 127 13.81 7.85 -3.97
CA VAL A 127 14.37 9.20 -3.83
C VAL A 127 15.18 9.52 -5.07
N TYR A 128 15.11 10.78 -5.55
CA TYR A 128 15.96 11.25 -6.64
C TYR A 128 17.44 11.34 -6.20
N PRO A 129 18.41 11.16 -7.12
CA PRO A 129 19.82 11.46 -6.84
C PRO A 129 19.99 12.92 -6.39
N PRO A 130 20.91 13.23 -5.45
CA PRO A 130 21.09 14.59 -4.94
C PRO A 130 21.55 15.60 -6.00
N GLU A 131 22.09 15.14 -7.13
CA GLU A 131 22.46 15.94 -8.29
C GLU A 131 21.25 16.31 -9.17
N TYR A 132 20.13 15.59 -9.05
CA TYR A 132 18.95 15.79 -9.88
C TYR A 132 17.92 16.69 -9.20
N THR A 133 17.69 17.87 -9.77
CA THR A 133 16.56 18.72 -9.39
C THR A 133 15.28 18.12 -9.97
N ALA A 134 14.34 17.74 -9.11
CA ALA A 134 13.07 17.21 -9.55
C ALA A 134 12.23 18.25 -10.33
N PRO A 135 11.40 17.82 -11.28
CA PRO A 135 10.48 18.71 -11.98
C PRO A 135 9.50 19.38 -11.00
N VAL A 136 9.41 20.70 -11.11
CA VAL A 136 8.61 21.56 -10.22
C VAL A 136 7.13 21.18 -10.29
N ASN A 137 6.48 21.13 -9.12
CA ASN A 137 5.05 20.82 -8.94
C ASN A 137 4.59 19.40 -9.31
N GLU A 138 5.50 18.47 -9.66
CA GLU A 138 5.13 17.06 -9.82
C GLU A 138 4.99 16.36 -8.45
N THR A 139 3.81 15.82 -8.16
CA THR A 139 3.60 14.92 -7.01
C THR A 139 4.27 13.56 -7.24
N PRO A 140 4.48 12.74 -6.20
CA PRO A 140 5.10 11.42 -6.36
C PRO A 140 4.43 10.51 -7.40
N ASP A 141 3.10 10.59 -7.57
CA ASP A 141 2.28 9.86 -8.57
C ASP A 141 2.27 10.52 -9.98
N GLY A 142 3.08 11.54 -10.23
CA GLY A 142 3.19 12.20 -11.53
C GLY A 142 2.10 13.24 -11.83
N THR A 143 1.16 13.48 -10.92
CA THR A 143 0.15 14.54 -11.11
C THR A 143 0.75 15.92 -10.80
N ILE A 144 0.49 16.92 -11.64
CA ILE A 144 0.97 18.29 -11.44
C ILE A 144 0.00 19.02 -10.52
N VAL A 145 0.45 19.41 -9.33
CA VAL A 145 -0.38 20.07 -8.30
C VAL A 145 0.13 21.49 -8.05
N THR A 146 -0.78 22.47 -8.10
CA THR A 146 -0.47 23.90 -7.94
C THR A 146 -0.41 24.38 -6.49
N ASP A 147 -0.58 23.48 -5.53
CA ASP A 147 -0.51 23.76 -4.09
C ASP A 147 0.90 23.48 -3.53
N ASP A 148 1.55 24.53 -3.02
CA ASP A 148 2.85 24.46 -2.36
C ASP A 148 2.87 23.50 -1.14
N ALA A 149 1.73 23.27 -0.48
CA ALA A 149 1.67 22.39 0.70
C ALA A 149 1.70 20.89 0.35
N ALA A 150 1.35 20.52 -0.89
CA ALA A 150 1.42 19.14 -1.39
C ALA A 150 2.79 18.79 -2.03
N ARG A 151 3.74 19.73 -2.06
CA ARG A 151 4.95 19.70 -2.89
C ARG A 151 6.07 18.85 -2.26
N ILE A 152 6.07 17.55 -2.55
CA ILE A 152 7.07 16.58 -2.05
C ILE A 152 8.06 16.19 -3.16
N GLU A 153 8.90 17.15 -3.57
CA GLU A 153 9.81 17.07 -4.72
C GLU A 153 10.97 16.06 -4.60
N ARG A 154 11.04 15.23 -3.56
CA ARG A 154 12.24 14.41 -3.25
C ARG A 154 12.16 12.96 -3.68
N TYR A 155 10.97 12.44 -3.97
CA TYR A 155 10.79 11.05 -4.39
C TYR A 155 9.61 10.90 -5.35
N TYR A 156 9.58 9.78 -6.05
CA TYR A 156 8.49 9.38 -6.94
C TYR A 156 7.98 7.97 -6.58
N THR A 157 6.75 7.64 -6.95
CA THR A 157 6.15 6.31 -6.73
C THR A 157 6.50 5.34 -7.84
N LEU A 158 6.56 4.05 -7.50
CA LEU A 158 6.71 2.96 -8.46
C LEU A 158 5.44 2.12 -8.43
N GLU A 159 4.96 1.74 -9.60
CA GLU A 159 3.82 0.83 -9.77
C GLU A 159 4.15 -0.54 -9.12
N VAL A 160 3.29 -1.04 -8.24
CA VAL A 160 3.52 -2.29 -7.50
C VAL A 160 2.75 -3.43 -8.15
N ASP A 161 3.45 -4.23 -8.95
CA ASP A 161 2.92 -5.47 -9.52
C ASP A 161 3.17 -6.67 -8.59
N TYR A 162 2.37 -7.71 -8.80
CA TYR A 162 2.58 -9.03 -8.22
C TYR A 162 2.82 -10.05 -9.33
N PHE A 163 3.77 -10.96 -9.10
CA PHE A 163 3.98 -12.14 -9.94
C PHE A 163 3.80 -13.40 -9.11
N MET A 164 3.54 -14.52 -9.78
CA MET A 164 3.29 -15.80 -9.13
C MET A 164 3.77 -16.92 -10.05
N SER A 165 4.30 -18.01 -9.50
CA SER A 165 4.61 -19.21 -10.28
C SER A 165 3.31 -19.95 -10.62
N SER A 166 3.32 -20.72 -11.70
CA SER A 166 2.18 -21.53 -12.15
C SER A 166 1.66 -22.43 -11.01
N VAL A 167 2.56 -23.25 -10.44
CA VAL A 167 2.30 -24.10 -9.26
C VAL A 167 1.88 -23.29 -8.02
N GLY A 168 2.34 -22.04 -7.89
CA GLY A 168 1.90 -21.14 -6.83
C GLY A 168 0.45 -20.73 -6.98
N SER A 169 0.05 -20.36 -8.21
CA SER A 169 -1.33 -20.03 -8.58
C SER A 169 -2.26 -21.20 -8.30
N ASP A 170 -1.91 -22.41 -8.76
CA ASP A 170 -2.65 -23.66 -8.49
C ASP A 170 -2.87 -23.89 -6.99
N ILE A 171 -1.82 -23.74 -6.17
CA ILE A 171 -1.91 -23.89 -4.71
C ILE A 171 -2.86 -22.86 -4.10
N VAL A 172 -2.85 -21.60 -4.54
CA VAL A 172 -3.78 -20.58 -4.02
C VAL A 172 -5.21 -20.81 -4.49
N ASN A 173 -5.42 -21.30 -5.71
CA ASN A 173 -6.75 -21.67 -6.21
C ASN A 173 -7.34 -22.82 -5.37
N ILE A 174 -6.58 -23.91 -5.15
CA ILE A 174 -6.98 -25.04 -4.29
C ILE A 174 -7.24 -24.57 -2.85
N LEU A 175 -6.38 -23.72 -2.27
CA LEU A 175 -6.61 -23.17 -0.93
C LEU A 175 -7.85 -22.28 -0.87
N SER A 176 -8.15 -21.54 -1.93
CA SER A 176 -9.35 -20.70 -2.04
C SER A 176 -10.63 -21.54 -2.05
N GLU A 177 -10.67 -22.56 -2.91
CA GLU A 177 -11.82 -23.45 -3.11
C GLU A 177 -12.08 -24.38 -1.93
N GLU A 178 -11.04 -24.91 -1.27
CA GLU A 178 -11.20 -25.87 -0.17
C GLU A 178 -11.23 -25.24 1.22
N PHE A 179 -10.46 -24.16 1.48
CA PHE A 179 -10.19 -23.71 2.87
C PHE A 179 -10.51 -22.23 3.17
N LEU A 180 -10.14 -21.30 2.30
CA LEU A 180 -10.20 -19.86 2.62
C LEU A 180 -11.63 -19.31 2.62
N TRP A 181 -12.55 -19.90 1.84
CA TRP A 181 -13.97 -19.52 1.88
C TRP A 181 -14.59 -19.76 3.27
N MET A 182 -14.26 -20.87 3.95
CA MET A 182 -14.73 -21.15 5.32
C MET A 182 -14.21 -20.11 6.32
N ARG A 183 -12.94 -19.70 6.21
CA ARG A 183 -12.40 -18.59 7.02
C ARG A 183 -13.15 -17.30 6.73
N THR A 184 -13.45 -17.01 5.47
CA THR A 184 -14.17 -15.79 5.07
C THR A 184 -15.58 -15.76 5.65
N LEU A 185 -16.35 -16.84 5.50
CA LEU A 185 -17.72 -16.95 6.03
C LEU A 185 -17.78 -17.04 7.57
N SER A 186 -16.72 -17.49 8.24
CA SER A 186 -16.66 -17.47 9.72
C SER A 186 -16.20 -16.12 10.28
N SER A 187 -15.27 -15.42 9.62
CA SER A 187 -14.69 -14.15 10.07
C SER A 187 -15.71 -13.03 10.35
N ASN A 188 -15.50 -12.22 11.38
CA ASN A 188 -16.32 -11.04 11.69
C ASN A 188 -15.43 -9.81 11.89
N SER A 189 -15.18 -9.06 10.82
CA SER A 189 -14.30 -7.88 10.84
C SER A 189 -14.77 -6.74 11.75
N MET A 190 -16.01 -6.77 12.25
CA MET A 190 -16.51 -5.82 13.27
C MET A 190 -16.15 -6.23 14.71
N GLN A 191 -15.88 -7.51 14.95
CA GLN A 191 -15.49 -8.04 16.27
C GLN A 191 -14.01 -8.43 16.37
N GLU A 192 -13.27 -8.38 15.26
CA GLU A 192 -11.81 -8.36 15.30
C GLU A 192 -11.34 -7.21 16.21
N ARG A 193 -10.53 -7.56 17.21
CA ARG A 193 -10.20 -6.68 18.35
C ARG A 193 -9.68 -5.31 17.91
N GLU A 194 -8.82 -5.30 16.90
CA GLU A 194 -8.18 -4.09 16.39
C GLU A 194 -9.17 -3.13 15.75
N ASN A 195 -10.17 -3.63 15.00
CA ASN A 195 -11.23 -2.79 14.46
C ASN A 195 -12.19 -2.35 15.57
N ARG A 196 -12.65 -3.27 16.44
CA ARG A 196 -13.58 -2.96 17.53
C ARG A 196 -13.05 -1.88 18.47
N ASP A 197 -11.79 -1.98 18.88
CA ASP A 197 -11.19 -1.08 19.86
C ASP A 197 -10.82 0.28 19.21
N ARG A 198 -10.49 0.32 17.91
CA ARG A 198 -10.14 1.56 17.17
C ARG A 198 -11.31 2.29 16.51
N PHE A 199 -12.43 1.63 16.25
CA PHE A 199 -13.56 2.23 15.53
C PHE A 199 -14.14 3.44 16.29
N SER A 200 -14.23 3.35 17.62
CA SER A 200 -14.58 4.47 18.50
C SER A 200 -13.55 5.60 18.46
N GLU A 201 -12.25 5.28 18.53
CA GLU A 201 -11.16 6.27 18.42
C GLU A 201 -11.22 7.03 17.08
N ARG A 202 -11.48 6.32 15.98
CA ARG A 202 -11.62 6.90 14.63
C ARG A 202 -12.83 7.81 14.51
N ILE A 203 -13.98 7.45 15.11
CA ILE A 203 -15.17 8.31 15.19
C ILE A 203 -14.88 9.57 16.02
N GLN A 204 -14.27 9.42 17.20
CA GLN A 204 -13.94 10.54 18.08
C GLN A 204 -12.96 11.52 17.39
N LEU A 205 -11.92 10.99 16.73
CA LEU A 205 -10.97 11.80 15.97
C LEU A 205 -11.61 12.50 14.77
N LEU A 206 -12.63 11.91 14.16
CA LEU A 206 -13.38 12.54 13.07
C LEU A 206 -14.31 13.65 13.59
N ALA A 207 -14.99 13.42 14.72
CA ALA A 207 -15.80 14.45 15.40
C ALA A 207 -14.94 15.66 15.81
N SER A 208 -13.82 15.45 16.52
CA SER A 208 -12.91 16.54 16.92
C SER A 208 -12.32 17.32 15.73
N LYS A 209 -12.21 16.70 14.54
CA LYS A 209 -11.82 17.41 13.30
C LYS A 209 -12.97 18.23 12.72
N LEU A 210 -14.20 17.74 12.81
CA LEU A 210 -15.40 18.44 12.37
C LEU A 210 -15.69 19.65 13.26
N ASP A 211 -15.63 19.49 14.59
CA ASP A 211 -15.73 20.57 15.58
C ASP A 211 -14.68 21.67 15.32
N GLY A 212 -13.47 21.26 14.94
CA GLY A 212 -12.39 22.17 14.54
C GLY A 212 -12.70 22.95 13.26
N CYS A 213 -13.43 22.36 12.32
CA CYS A 213 -13.89 23.06 11.11
C CYS A 213 -15.08 23.99 11.42
N GLU A 214 -16.04 23.57 12.24
CA GLU A 214 -17.13 24.45 12.70
C GLU A 214 -16.57 25.68 13.43
N SER A 215 -15.52 25.51 14.23
CA SER A 215 -14.81 26.61 14.91
C SER A 215 -14.16 27.63 13.95
N LEU A 216 -13.86 27.24 12.71
CA LEU A 216 -13.36 28.13 11.65
C LEU A 216 -14.50 28.76 10.84
N LEU A 217 -15.58 28.01 10.60
CA LEU A 217 -16.79 28.43 9.88
C LEU A 217 -17.70 29.36 10.71
N ALA A 218 -17.57 29.34 12.04
CA ALA A 218 -18.29 30.21 12.95
C ALA A 218 -18.10 31.69 12.53
N PRO A 219 -19.18 32.44 12.24
CA PRO A 219 -19.08 33.75 11.62
C PRO A 219 -18.39 34.74 12.56
N ARG A 220 -17.11 35.04 12.30
CA ARG A 220 -16.32 36.04 13.02
C ARG A 220 -17.10 37.36 13.02
N THR A 221 -17.68 37.69 14.17
CA THR A 221 -18.63 38.80 14.30
C THR A 221 -17.97 40.08 13.82
N ARG A 222 -18.46 40.67 12.72
CA ARG A 222 -17.91 41.88 12.11
C ARG A 222 -18.11 43.09 13.04
N ASN A 223 -17.24 43.23 14.03
CA ASN A 223 -16.99 44.49 14.72
C ASN A 223 -16.24 45.43 13.76
N THR A 224 -16.93 45.90 12.73
CA THR A 224 -16.47 47.00 11.87
C THR A 224 -16.30 48.26 12.69
N ARG A 225 -15.07 48.54 13.11
CA ARG A 225 -14.62 49.89 13.44
C ARG A 225 -13.64 50.36 12.36
N ILE A 226 -13.83 51.61 11.97
CA ILE A 226 -13.21 52.26 10.83
C ILE A 226 -11.70 52.40 11.07
N GLY A 227 -10.90 52.01 10.07
CA GLY A 227 -9.45 52.13 10.06
C GLY A 227 -8.95 51.84 8.64
N ASP A 228 -8.51 52.89 7.94
CA ASP A 228 -8.13 52.83 6.53
C ASP A 228 -6.75 52.19 6.34
N TYR A 229 -6.70 51.00 5.73
CA TYR A 229 -5.62 50.49 4.87
C TYR A 229 -6.08 49.17 4.21
N TYR A 230 -6.17 49.13 2.88
CA TYR A 230 -6.62 47.95 2.15
C TYR A 230 -5.45 47.00 1.80
N VAL A 231 -5.30 45.92 2.56
CA VAL A 231 -4.44 44.78 2.19
C VAL A 231 -5.32 43.72 1.49
N PRO A 232 -5.05 43.37 0.21
CA PRO A 232 -5.78 42.30 -0.48
C PRO A 232 -5.30 40.92 -0.02
N GLU A 233 -5.91 40.39 1.04
CA GLU A 233 -5.66 39.05 1.55
C GLU A 233 -6.20 37.99 0.55
N LYS A 234 -5.28 37.28 -0.12
CA LYS A 234 -5.63 36.37 -1.22
C LYS A 234 -5.89 34.94 -0.73
N GLN A 235 -7.15 34.67 -0.39
CA GLN A 235 -7.83 33.37 -0.39
C GLN A 235 -7.17 32.18 0.36
N THR A 236 -7.76 31.78 1.49
CA THR A 236 -7.58 30.44 2.10
C THR A 236 -8.69 29.45 1.76
N LYS A 237 -9.69 29.87 0.98
CA LYS A 237 -10.94 29.12 0.81
C LYS A 237 -10.75 27.70 0.27
N ASP A 238 -9.83 27.52 -0.69
CA ASP A 238 -9.54 26.21 -1.27
C ASP A 238 -8.94 25.23 -0.24
N SER A 239 -8.27 25.74 0.81
CA SER A 239 -7.78 24.95 1.94
C SER A 239 -8.90 24.53 2.91
N GLU A 240 -9.93 25.35 3.05
CA GLU A 240 -11.10 25.07 3.91
C GLU A 240 -12.01 24.03 3.25
N ASP A 241 -12.34 24.22 1.98
CA ASP A 241 -13.09 23.26 1.16
C ASP A 241 -12.31 21.92 1.07
N SER A 242 -10.98 21.96 0.91
CA SER A 242 -10.13 20.75 0.94
C SER A 242 -10.07 20.06 2.32
N MET A 243 -10.24 20.78 3.43
CA MET A 243 -10.25 20.18 4.77
C MET A 243 -11.58 19.47 5.05
N LEU A 244 -12.71 20.05 4.61
CA LEU A 244 -14.02 19.41 4.66
C LEU A 244 -14.10 18.19 3.73
N ASP A 245 -13.53 18.27 2.52
CA ASP A 245 -13.42 17.13 1.59
C ASP A 245 -12.64 15.97 2.22
N LYS A 246 -11.48 16.23 2.84
CA LYS A 246 -10.70 15.22 3.58
C LYS A 246 -11.47 14.59 4.75
N ILE A 247 -12.35 15.34 5.42
CA ILE A 247 -13.20 14.82 6.52
C ILE A 247 -14.34 13.96 5.96
N THR A 248 -15.02 14.41 4.89
CA THR A 248 -16.09 13.63 4.25
C THR A 248 -15.57 12.38 3.56
N GLN A 249 -14.39 12.42 2.95
CA GLN A 249 -13.69 11.24 2.44
C GLN A 249 -13.38 10.23 3.56
N ALA A 250 -12.84 10.69 4.70
CA ALA A 250 -12.58 9.83 5.86
C ALA A 250 -13.87 9.25 6.48
N ALA A 251 -14.97 10.02 6.49
CA ALA A 251 -16.28 9.54 6.93
C ALA A 251 -16.83 8.46 5.99
N ASN A 252 -16.70 8.66 4.68
CA ASN A 252 -17.12 7.71 3.65
C ASN A 252 -16.30 6.41 3.72
N GLU A 253 -14.97 6.48 3.85
CA GLU A 253 -14.12 5.28 4.05
C GLU A 253 -14.56 4.48 5.28
N LEU A 254 -14.79 5.16 6.41
CA LEU A 254 -15.22 4.54 7.67
C LEU A 254 -16.64 3.94 7.59
N SER A 255 -17.56 4.60 6.88
CA SER A 255 -18.92 4.12 6.68
C SER A 255 -18.96 2.90 5.78
N ILE A 256 -18.21 2.89 4.67
CA ILE A 256 -18.10 1.74 3.74
C ILE A 256 -17.50 0.52 4.45
N GLU A 257 -16.46 0.71 5.26
CA GLU A 257 -15.86 -0.34 6.10
C GLU A 257 -16.88 -0.97 7.06
N HIS A 258 -17.72 -0.14 7.70
CA HIS A 258 -18.77 -0.60 8.60
C HIS A 258 -19.92 -1.32 7.88
N SER A 259 -20.39 -0.78 6.74
CA SER A 259 -21.44 -1.38 5.91
C SER A 259 -21.05 -2.76 5.41
N HIS A 260 -19.85 -2.92 4.82
CA HIS A 260 -19.32 -4.23 4.43
C HIS A 260 -19.22 -5.22 5.62
N GLY A 261 -19.05 -4.73 6.84
CA GLY A 261 -19.10 -5.55 8.06
C GLY A 261 -20.50 -6.06 8.37
N GLN A 262 -21.51 -5.18 8.28
CA GLN A 262 -22.92 -5.51 8.52
C GLN A 262 -23.50 -6.40 7.42
N GLU A 263 -23.26 -6.07 6.15
CA GLU A 263 -23.66 -6.84 4.97
C GLU A 263 -23.20 -8.29 5.06
N LEU A 264 -21.95 -8.52 5.50
CA LEU A 264 -21.41 -9.85 5.72
C LEU A 264 -22.18 -10.61 6.82
N GLN A 265 -22.65 -9.96 7.89
CA GLN A 265 -23.47 -10.63 8.91
C GLN A 265 -24.91 -10.90 8.41
N LEU A 266 -25.49 -9.98 7.64
CA LEU A 266 -26.80 -10.17 7.01
C LEU A 266 -26.78 -11.33 5.99
N ALA A 267 -25.73 -11.41 5.18
CA ALA A 267 -25.51 -12.52 4.25
C ALA A 267 -25.40 -13.87 4.98
N LYS A 268 -24.63 -13.94 6.09
CA LYS A 268 -24.57 -15.15 6.93
C LYS A 268 -25.93 -15.52 7.49
N LYS A 269 -26.68 -14.56 8.04
CA LYS A 269 -28.03 -14.81 8.58
C LYS A 269 -28.95 -15.39 7.49
N ALA A 270 -29.00 -14.76 6.31
CA ALA A 270 -29.82 -15.20 5.19
C ALA A 270 -29.41 -16.58 4.62
N LEU A 271 -28.14 -16.98 4.78
CA LEU A 271 -27.59 -18.23 4.23
C LEU A 271 -27.63 -19.40 5.22
N PHE A 272 -27.47 -19.14 6.53
CA PHE A 272 -27.38 -20.17 7.58
C PHE A 272 -28.53 -20.18 8.59
N ASN A 273 -29.17 -19.04 8.87
CA ASN A 273 -30.17 -18.91 9.94
C ASN A 273 -31.62 -18.76 9.43
N ASP A 274 -31.79 -18.33 8.17
CA ASP A 274 -33.11 -18.10 7.55
C ASP A 274 -33.51 -19.25 6.59
N LYS A 275 -32.74 -20.34 6.55
CA LYS A 275 -32.92 -21.52 5.68
C LYS A 275 -32.90 -22.88 6.40
N PHE A 276 -32.69 -22.89 7.72
CA PHE A 276 -32.64 -24.07 8.59
C PHE A 276 -33.44 -23.80 9.86
#